data_AF-A0A6B0ZAF2-F1
#
_entry.id   AF-A0A6B0ZAF2-F1
#
_cell.length_a   1.000
_cell.length_b   1.000
_cell.length_c   1.000
_cell.angle_alpha   90.00
_cell.angle_beta   90.00
_cell.angle_gamma   90.00
#
_symmetry.space_group_name_H-M   'P 1'
#
loop_
_entity.id
_entity.type
_entity.pdbx_description
1 polymer ?
#
loop_
_entity_poly.entity_id
_entity_poly.type
_entity_poly.pdbx_seq_one_letter_code
_entity_poly.pdbx_strand_id
1 'polypeptide(L)' 'MGTLTIRNLDDGVIEKLKAQAKANHRSLEGEIRHTLTQRADPLGRIAEFRDRTRHLQSLTADRKQTDSVKLLREDRKR' A
#
# COMPACT_ATOMS: atom_id res chain seq x y z
N MET A 1 0.84 5.75 -23.47
CA MET A 1 1.61 6.93 -23.02
C MET A 1 0.70 8.13 -23.11
N GLY A 2 0.63 8.95 -22.06
CA GLY A 2 -0.13 10.19 -22.04
C GLY A 2 0.55 11.17 -21.10
N THR A 3 0.59 12.44 -21.48
CA THR A 3 1.20 13.50 -20.68
C THR A 3 0.09 14.30 -20.02
N LEU A 4 0.15 14.44 -18.69
CA LEU A 4 -0.79 15.25 -17.92
C LEU A 4 -0.05 16.49 -17.39
N THR A 5 -0.57 17.67 -17.69
CA THR A 5 -0.04 18.93 -17.15
C THR A 5 -1.09 19.55 -16.22
N ILE A 6 -0.74 19.72 -14.95
CA ILE A 6 -1.59 20.37 -13.94
C ILE A 6 -1.08 21.80 -13.79
N ARG A 7 -1.91 22.79 -14.12
CA ARG A 7 -1.58 24.21 -13.99
C ARG A 7 -2.10 24.75 -12.66
N ASN A 8 -1.49 25.84 -12.17
CA ASN A 8 -1.90 26.54 -10.95
C ASN A 8 -1.97 25.62 -9.72
N LEU A 9 -1.01 24.71 -9.58
CA LEU A 9 -0.87 23.88 -8.40
C LEU A 9 -0.21 24.71 -7.30
N ASP A 10 -0.80 24.69 -6.11
CA ASP A 10 -0.26 25.38 -4.93
C ASP A 10 1.13 24.82 -4.55
N ASP A 11 2.08 25.72 -4.30
CA ASP A 11 3.46 25.34 -3.97
C ASP A 11 3.55 24.52 -2.68
N GLY A 12 2.66 24.77 -1.71
CA GLY A 12 2.56 23.97 -0.49
C GLY A 12 2.09 22.54 -0.76
N VAL A 13 1.31 22.31 -1.80
CA VAL A 13 0.95 20.96 -2.26
C VAL A 13 2.15 20.27 -2.90
N ILE A 14 2.95 20.99 -3.69
CA ILE A 14 4.17 20.45 -4.32
C ILE A 14 5.16 19.98 -3.24
N GLU A 15 5.39 20.77 -2.19
CA GLU A 15 6.31 20.41 -1.12
C GLU A 15 5.84 19.18 -0.33
N LYS A 16 4.53 19.06 -0.06
CA LYS A 16 3.97 17.86 0.57
C LYS A 16 4.16 16.61 -0.29
N LEU A 17 3.95 16.72 -1.60
CA LEU A 17 4.15 15.60 -2.53
C LEU A 17 5.63 15.20 -2.62
N LYS A 18 6.57 16.16 -2.58
CA LYS A 18 8.01 15.87 -2.50
C LYS A 18 8.37 15.12 -1.22
N ALA A 19 7.82 15.56 -0.08
CA ALA A 19 8.03 14.89 1.20
C ALA A 19 7.49 13.45 1.19
N GLN A 20 6.31 13.24 0.63
CA GLN A 20 5.72 11.91 0.45
C GLN A 20 6.55 11.02 -0.48
N ALA A 21 7.00 11.56 -1.62
CA ALA A 21 7.87 10.82 -2.55
C ALA A 21 9.17 10.37 -1.87
N LYS A 22 9.80 11.26 -1.06
CA LYS A 22 10.99 10.93 -0.27
C LYS A 22 10.71 9.83 0.76
N ALA A 23 9.60 9.91 1.48
CA ALA A 23 9.20 8.89 2.45
C ALA A 23 8.92 7.51 1.81
N ASN A 24 8.35 7.52 0.60
CA ASN A 24 8.03 6.30 -0.15
C ASN A 24 9.20 5.79 -1.02
N HIS A 25 10.38 6.42 -0.94
CA HIS A 25 11.57 6.11 -1.75
C HIS A 25 11.30 6.09 -3.27
N ARG A 26 10.49 7.05 -3.75
CA ARG A 26 10.09 7.19 -5.15
C ARG A 26 10.45 8.57 -5.68
N SER A 27 10.56 8.70 -7.01
CA SER A 27 10.60 10.03 -7.64
C SER A 27 9.24 10.73 -7.49
N LEU A 28 9.23 12.06 -7.56
CA LEU A 28 7.99 12.84 -7.48
C LEU A 28 6.97 12.40 -8.54
N GLU A 29 7.42 12.22 -9.78
CA GLU A 29 6.58 11.70 -10.86
C GLU A 29 6.05 10.29 -10.57
N GLY A 30 6.91 9.42 -10.03
CA GLY A 30 6.53 8.06 -9.65
C GLY A 30 5.48 8.03 -8.55
N GLU A 31 5.60 8.92 -7.57
CA GLU A 31 4.61 9.08 -6.50
C GLU A 31 3.28 9.60 -7.05
N ILE A 32 3.29 10.69 -7.83
CA ILE A 32 2.08 11.26 -8.43
C ILE A 32 1.38 10.24 -9.31
N ARG A 33 2.12 9.54 -10.18
CA ARG A 33 1.58 8.48 -11.02
C ARG A 33 0.94 7.39 -10.18
N HIS A 34 1.63 6.95 -9.13
CA HIS A 34 1.11 5.95 -8.21
C HIS A 34 -0.19 6.42 -7.58
N THR A 35 -0.23 7.62 -6.99
CA THR A 35 -1.42 8.22 -6.35
C THR A 35 -2.59 8.31 -7.32
N LEU A 36 -2.36 8.79 -8.55
CA LEU A 36 -3.40 8.90 -9.57
C LEU A 36 -3.94 7.51 -9.95
N THR A 37 -3.07 6.52 -10.16
CA THR A 37 -3.50 5.14 -10.41
C THR A 37 -4.28 4.58 -9.22
N GLN A 38 -3.87 4.87 -7.97
CA GLN A 38 -4.61 4.42 -6.79
C GLN A 38 -6.02 5.02 -6.73
N ARG A 39 -6.17 6.29 -7.13
CA ARG A 39 -7.41 7.05 -7.02
C ARG A 39 -8.36 6.81 -8.17
N ALA A 40 -7.85 6.48 -9.35
CA ALA A 40 -8.65 6.23 -10.54
C ALA A 40 -9.46 4.94 -10.47
N ASP A 41 -8.98 3.92 -9.74
CA ASP A 41 -9.69 2.65 -9.55
C ASP A 41 -9.61 2.12 -8.11
N PRO A 42 -10.37 2.73 -7.18
CA PRO A 42 -10.37 2.30 -5.79
C PRO A 42 -11.06 0.94 -5.60
N LEU A 43 -12.04 0.58 -6.45
CA LEU A 43 -12.82 -0.65 -6.32
C LEU A 43 -12.07 -1.86 -6.89
N GLY A 44 -11.43 -1.72 -8.05
CA GLY A 44 -10.61 -2.78 -8.64
C GLY A 44 -9.43 -3.16 -7.76
N ARG A 45 -8.82 -2.19 -7.06
CA ARG A 45 -7.78 -2.47 -6.07
C ARG A 45 -8.29 -3.28 -4.88
N ILE A 46 -9.49 -3.01 -4.37
CA ILE A 46 -10.05 -3.80 -3.25
C ILE A 46 -10.29 -5.24 -3.70
N ALA A 47 -10.77 -5.44 -4.92
CA ALA A 47 -10.90 -6.77 -5.51
C ALA A 47 -9.53 -7.46 -5.65
N GLU A 48 -8.54 -6.80 -6.24
CA GLU A 48 -7.17 -7.33 -6.39
C GLU A 48 -6.53 -7.69 -5.04
N PHE A 49 -6.70 -6.82 -4.04
CA PHE A 49 -6.21 -7.06 -2.69
C PHE A 49 -6.88 -8.28 -2.04
N ARG A 50 -8.20 -8.42 -2.20
CA ARG A 50 -8.95 -9.58 -1.69
C ARG A 50 -8.50 -10.87 -2.36
N ASP A 51 -8.28 -10.84 -3.67
CA ASP A 51 -7.83 -12.01 -4.42
C ASP A 51 -6.41 -12.42 -4.02
N ARG A 52 -5.50 -11.45 -3.87
CA ARG A 52 -4.14 -11.71 -3.37
C ARG A 52 -4.16 -12.26 -1.94
N THR A 53 -5.02 -11.72 -1.08
CA THR A 53 -5.19 -12.21 0.29
C THR A 53 -5.70 -13.64 0.30
N ARG A 54 -6.71 -13.95 -0.53
CA ARG A 54 -7.26 -15.31 -0.66
C ARG A 54 -6.21 -16.29 -1.15
N HIS A 55 -5.38 -15.88 -2.12
CA HIS A 55 -4.27 -16.69 -2.59
C HIS A 55 -3.26 -16.97 -1.47
N LEU A 56 -2.83 -15.95 -0.71
CA LEU A 56 -1.91 -16.13 0.42
C LEU A 56 -2.50 -17.04 1.53
N GLN A 57 -3.81 -16.91 1.79
CA GLN A 57 -4.51 -17.81 2.72
C GLN A 57 -4.51 -19.26 2.21
N SER A 58 -4.70 -19.47 0.90
CA SER A 58 -4.67 -20.81 0.32
C SER A 58 -3.30 -21.49 0.47
N LEU A 59 -2.21 -20.71 0.39
CA LEU A 59 -0.84 -21.23 0.57
C LEU A 59 -0.57 -21.74 1.99
N THR A 60 -1.36 -21.30 2.98
CA THR A 60 -1.21 -21.69 4.39
C THR A 60 -2.41 -22.47 4.92
N ALA A 61 -3.37 -22.83 4.06
CA ALA A 61 -4.61 -23.49 4.44
C ALA A 61 -4.39 -24.84 5.15
N ASP A 62 -3.40 -25.61 4.70
CA ASP A 62 -3.08 -26.92 5.29
C ASP A 62 -2.21 -26.84 6.55
N ARG A 63 -1.77 -25.64 6.95
CA ARG A 63 -0.96 -25.43 8.16
C ARG A 63 -1.85 -25.03 9.33
N LYS A 64 -1.84 -25.84 10.40
CA LYS A 64 -2.42 -25.46 11.69
C LYS A 64 -1.75 -24.19 12.21
N GLN A 65 -2.51 -23.09 12.28
CA GLN A 65 -2.07 -21.85 12.88
C GLN A 65 -2.25 -21.94 14.40
N THR A 66 -1.22 -21.57 15.16
CA THR A 66 -1.31 -21.41 16.61
C THR A 66 -1.77 -20.00 16.92
N ASP A 67 -2.71 -19.86 17.86
CA ASP A 67 -3.15 -18.55 18.36
C ASP A 67 -1.95 -17.73 18.85
N SER A 68 -1.78 -16.54 18.26
CA SER A 68 -0.68 -15.62 18.60
C SER A 68 -0.70 -15.20 20.06
N VAL A 69 -1.87 -15.16 20.70
CA VAL A 69 -2.00 -14.83 22.14
C VAL A 69 -1.31 -15.90 23.01
N LYS A 70 -1.33 -17.17 22.59
CA LYS A 70 -0.61 -18.23 23.32
C LYS A 70 0.90 -18.06 23.19
N LEU A 71 1.39 -17.81 21.98
CA LEU A 71 2.81 -17.58 21.71
C LEU A 71 3.36 -16.39 22.50
N LEU A 72 2.61 -15.28 22.54
CA LEU A 72 2.99 -14.09 23.30
C LEU A 72 2.99 -14.31 24.82
N ARG A 73 2.11 -15.17 25.34
CA ARG A 73 2.09 -15.53 26.76
C ARG A 73 3.26 -16.42 27.15
N GLU A 74 3.66 -17.34 26.27
CA GLU A 74 4.84 -18.20 26.48
C GLU A 74 6.12 -17.36 26.50
N ASP A 75 6.26 -16.42 25.54
CA ASP A 75 7.43 -15.54 25.46
C ASP A 75 7.59 -14.63 26.69
N ARG A 76 6.48 -14.08 27.21
CA ARG A 76 6.49 -13.27 28.45
C ARG A 76 6.84 -14.03 29.73
N LYS A 77 6.79 -15.37 29.71
CA LYS A 77 7.11 -16.22 30.86
C LYS A 77 8.56 -16.74 30.83
N ARG A 78 9.32 -16.38 29.79
CA ARG A 78 10.72 -16.72 29.62
C ARG A 78 11.62 -15.68 30.28
#